data_AF-A0A968PRG2-F1
#
_entry.id   AF-A0A968PRG2-F1
#
_cell.length_a   1.000
_cell.length_b   1.000
_cell.length_c   1.000
_cell.angle_alpha   90.00
_cell.angle_beta   90.00
_cell.angle_gamma   90.00
#
_symmetry.space_group_name_H-M   'P 1'
#
loop_
_entity.id
_entity.type
_entity.pdbx_description
1 polymer ?
#
loop_
_entity_poly.entity_id
_entity_poly.type
_entity_poly.pdbx_seq_one_letter_code
_entity_poly.pdbx_strand_id
1 'polypeptide(L)'
;MNLNYLTFLVLSLTVASVNTVASAQASSTAAPAVISADCANSTGQATSGDLAQEIAQLEVERVLLEVKFNQVNPVFAELDERQEGLQACLTQLQPDNQDLLTAANVGATESKIAEIEVIYANNQSRYADHHPEQQYLRESIAALRQHLDTLL
;
A
#
# COMPACT_ATOMS: atom_id res chain seq x y z
N MET A 1 61.39 -1.19 -27.35
CA MET A 1 60.25 -1.44 -26.44
C MET A 1 59.07 -0.67 -26.98
N ASN A 2 58.04 -1.38 -27.45
CA ASN A 2 56.83 -0.83 -28.05
C ASN A 2 55.77 -0.59 -26.96
N LEU A 3 55.32 0.66 -26.82
CA LEU A 3 54.02 1.04 -26.25
C LEU A 3 53.36 1.95 -27.31
N ASN A 4 52.37 1.53 -28.09
CA ASN A 4 50.94 1.34 -27.81
C ASN A 4 50.17 2.60 -27.33
N TYR A 5 49.21 2.99 -28.20
CA TYR A 5 47.98 3.79 -28.00
C TYR A 5 48.08 5.27 -27.57
N LEU A 6 47.52 6.18 -28.38
CA LEU A 6 46.14 6.65 -28.18
C LEU A 6 45.70 7.56 -29.34
N THR A 7 44.71 7.10 -30.08
CA THR A 7 43.97 7.86 -31.09
C THR A 7 43.10 8.92 -30.42
N PHE A 8 43.30 10.19 -30.80
CA PHE A 8 42.37 11.28 -30.47
C PHE A 8 41.08 11.11 -31.29
N LEU A 9 39.98 10.76 -30.63
CA LEU A 9 38.64 10.82 -31.24
C LEU A 9 37.87 11.98 -30.60
N VAL A 10 37.62 12.99 -31.42
CA VAL A 10 36.95 14.23 -31.05
C VAL A 10 35.47 13.94 -30.79
N LEU A 11 35.04 14.27 -29.57
CA LEU A 11 33.68 14.20 -29.08
C LEU A 11 32.88 15.38 -29.65
N SER A 12 32.04 15.16 -30.65
CA SER A 12 31.10 16.17 -31.14
C SER A 12 29.74 16.01 -30.47
N LEU A 13 29.40 17.05 -29.71
CA LEU A 13 28.19 17.34 -28.96
C LEU A 13 26.92 17.30 -29.83
N THR A 14 25.86 16.65 -29.35
CA THR A 14 24.48 16.94 -29.79
C THR A 14 23.65 17.32 -28.57
N VAL A 15 23.29 18.60 -28.49
CA VAL A 15 22.34 19.12 -27.50
C VAL A 15 20.94 18.84 -28.01
N ALA A 16 20.25 17.87 -27.42
CA ALA A 16 18.82 17.69 -27.59
C ALA A 16 18.09 18.54 -26.55
N SER A 17 17.47 19.62 -27.02
CA SER A 17 16.58 20.50 -26.29
C SER A 17 15.34 19.75 -25.82
N VAL A 18 15.12 19.66 -24.51
CA VAL A 18 13.86 19.21 -23.91
C VAL A 18 13.01 20.45 -23.65
N ASN A 19 12.02 20.68 -24.52
CA ASN A 19 10.94 21.60 -24.20
C ASN A 19 9.91 20.87 -23.33
N THR A 20 9.86 21.27 -22.07
CA THR A 20 8.69 21.15 -21.20
C THR A 20 7.58 22.06 -21.73
N VAL A 21 6.31 21.69 -21.49
CA VAL A 21 5.34 22.49 -20.69
C VAL A 21 3.97 21.79 -20.67
N ALA A 22 3.50 21.64 -19.42
CA ALA A 22 2.13 21.62 -18.90
C ALA A 22 1.09 20.63 -19.47
N SER A 23 0.73 19.69 -18.61
CA SER A 23 -0.68 19.38 -18.38
C SER A 23 -0.94 19.63 -16.90
N ALA A 24 -1.69 20.70 -16.62
CA ALA A 24 -2.33 20.89 -15.33
C ALA A 24 -3.53 19.95 -15.28
N GLN A 25 -3.61 19.08 -14.27
CA GLN A 25 -4.91 18.67 -13.77
C GLN A 25 -4.84 18.09 -12.35
N ALA A 26 -5.55 18.82 -11.49
CA ALA A 26 -6.26 18.39 -10.29
C ALA A 26 -5.55 17.43 -9.33
N SER A 27 -5.26 17.99 -8.15
CA SER A 27 -5.37 17.26 -6.88
C SER A 27 -6.69 16.47 -6.87
N SER A 28 -6.60 15.19 -7.16
CA SER A 28 -7.67 14.23 -6.91
C SER A 28 -7.25 13.46 -5.67
N THR A 29 -7.85 13.80 -4.54
CA THR A 29 -8.09 12.85 -3.47
C THR A 29 -9.00 11.76 -4.03
N ALA A 30 -8.44 10.85 -4.81
CA ALA A 30 -9.12 9.63 -5.21
C ALA A 30 -9.11 8.73 -3.99
N ALA A 31 -10.27 8.61 -3.35
CA ALA A 31 -10.59 7.45 -2.54
C ALA A 31 -10.23 6.19 -3.35
N PRO A 32 -9.72 5.12 -2.71
CA PRO A 32 -9.45 3.88 -3.42
C PRO A 32 -10.72 3.45 -4.15
N ALA A 33 -10.59 3.24 -5.46
CA ALA A 33 -11.70 2.82 -6.30
C ALA A 33 -12.28 1.52 -5.72
N VAL A 34 -13.56 1.55 -5.36
CA VAL A 34 -14.30 0.35 -4.96
C VAL A 34 -14.51 -0.46 -6.23
N ILE A 35 -13.69 -1.51 -6.40
CA ILE A 35 -13.87 -2.46 -7.50
C ILE A 35 -15.15 -3.25 -7.20
N SER A 36 -16.18 -3.04 -8.04
CA SER A 36 -17.41 -3.84 -8.01
C SER A 36 -17.09 -5.30 -8.35
N ALA A 37 -17.71 -6.22 -7.62
CA ALA A 37 -17.46 -7.66 -7.62
C ALA A 37 -17.93 -8.39 -8.91
N ASP A 38 -17.37 -8.02 -10.06
CA ASP A 38 -17.35 -8.85 -11.26
C ASP A 38 -15.90 -9.22 -11.55
N CYS A 39 -15.49 -10.45 -11.20
CA CYS A 39 -14.12 -10.94 -11.36
C CYS A 39 -13.62 -10.94 -12.83
N ALA A 40 -14.49 -10.61 -13.80
CA ALA A 40 -14.23 -10.78 -15.23
C ALA A 40 -14.52 -9.55 -16.11
N ASN A 41 -15.00 -8.41 -15.60
CA ASN A 41 -15.56 -7.38 -16.49
C ASN A 41 -15.23 -5.90 -16.18
N SER A 42 -14.06 -5.63 -15.61
CA SER A 42 -13.47 -4.28 -15.62
C SER A 42 -12.32 -4.22 -16.62
N THR A 43 -12.10 -3.04 -17.20
CA THR A 43 -11.24 -2.73 -18.37
C THR A 43 -9.74 -2.85 -18.07
N GLY A 44 -9.33 -3.98 -17.52
CA GLY A 44 -8.01 -4.38 -17.05
C GLY A 44 -8.21 -5.53 -16.05
N GLN A 45 -7.97 -6.78 -16.46
CA GLN A 45 -8.14 -7.94 -15.58
C GLN A 45 -7.24 -7.79 -14.34
N ALA A 46 -7.84 -7.65 -13.16
CA ALA A 46 -7.12 -7.68 -11.90
C ALA A 46 -6.42 -9.05 -11.77
N THR A 47 -5.13 -9.04 -11.46
CA THR A 47 -4.38 -10.28 -11.24
C THR A 47 -4.67 -10.83 -9.84
N SER A 48 -4.37 -12.11 -9.60
CA SER A 48 -4.44 -12.69 -8.24
C SER A 48 -3.59 -11.88 -7.24
N GLY A 49 -2.46 -11.33 -7.69
CA GLY A 49 -1.60 -10.47 -6.86
C GLY A 49 -2.27 -9.15 -6.49
N ASP A 50 -2.96 -8.50 -7.43
CA ASP A 50 -3.69 -7.26 -7.17
C ASP A 50 -4.82 -7.48 -6.16
N LEU A 51 -5.58 -8.56 -6.32
CA LEU A 51 -6.67 -8.91 -5.40
C LEU A 51 -6.14 -9.26 -4.00
N ALA A 52 -5.07 -10.05 -3.90
CA ALA A 52 -4.45 -10.36 -2.61
C ALA A 52 -3.93 -9.10 -1.91
N GLN A 53 -3.35 -8.17 -2.68
CA GLN A 53 -2.88 -6.89 -2.15
C GLN A 53 -4.03 -6.00 -1.67
N GLU A 54 -5.16 -5.98 -2.37
CA GLU A 54 -6.35 -5.22 -1.96
C GLU A 54 -6.97 -5.82 -0.69
N ILE A 55 -7.10 -7.14 -0.60
CA ILE A 55 -7.55 -7.83 0.62
C ILE A 55 -6.63 -7.47 1.80
N ALA A 56 -5.32 -7.48 1.60
CA ALA A 56 -4.36 -7.11 2.64
C ALA A 56 -4.46 -5.65 3.08
N GLN A 57 -4.80 -4.74 2.17
CA GLN A 57 -5.06 -3.34 2.54
C GLN A 57 -6.33 -3.17 3.37
N LEU A 58 -7.39 -3.93 3.06
CA LEU A 58 -8.63 -3.92 3.85
C LEU A 58 -8.41 -4.50 5.26
N GLU A 59 -7.58 -5.53 5.38
CA GLU A 59 -7.24 -6.09 6.69
C GLU A 59 -6.45 -5.08 7.55
N VAL A 60 -5.48 -4.39 6.96
CA VAL A 60 -4.77 -3.29 7.63
C VAL A 60 -5.74 -2.17 8.04
N GLU A 61 -6.68 -1.81 7.18
CA GLU A 61 -7.70 -0.80 7.50
C GLU A 61 -8.60 -1.24 8.66
N ARG A 62 -9.04 -2.50 8.67
CA ARG A 62 -9.81 -3.10 9.77
C ARG A 62 -9.08 -2.92 11.10
N VAL A 63 -7.81 -3.35 11.18
CA VAL A 63 -7.00 -3.25 12.41
C VAL A 63 -6.88 -1.80 12.89
N LEU A 64 -6.71 -0.84 11.97
CA LEU A 64 -6.64 0.58 12.32
C LEU A 64 -7.99 1.15 12.80
N LEU A 65 -9.10 0.66 12.25
CA LEU A 65 -10.44 1.07 12.67
C LEU A 65 -10.81 0.50 14.04
N GLU A 66 -10.34 -0.70 14.40
CA GLU A 66 -10.56 -1.30 15.72
C GLU A 66 -9.94 -0.48 16.86
N VAL A 67 -8.89 0.30 16.57
CA VAL A 67 -8.33 1.27 17.54
C VAL A 67 -9.31 2.41 17.84
N LYS A 68 -10.17 2.78 16.87
CA LYS A 68 -11.09 3.93 16.99
C LYS A 68 -12.51 3.55 17.34
N PHE A 69 -12.94 2.39 16.89
CA PHE A 69 -14.33 1.97 16.88
C PHE A 69 -14.47 0.58 17.49
N ASN A 70 -15.64 0.32 18.09
CA ASN A 70 -16.01 -1.04 18.44
C ASN A 70 -16.45 -1.81 17.19
N GLN A 71 -16.36 -3.14 17.23
CA GLN A 71 -16.69 -4.04 16.11
C GLN A 71 -18.16 -3.97 15.63
N VAL A 72 -19.05 -3.30 16.37
CA VAL A 72 -20.47 -3.14 15.98
C VAL A 72 -20.66 -1.94 15.04
N ASN A 73 -19.60 -1.14 14.80
CA ASN A 73 -19.66 -0.04 13.87
C ASN A 73 -19.97 -0.56 12.44
N PRO A 74 -20.94 0.02 11.72
CA PRO A 74 -21.33 -0.44 10.38
C PRO A 74 -20.19 -0.45 9.36
N VAL A 75 -19.11 0.31 9.58
CA VAL A 75 -17.91 0.26 8.72
C VAL A 75 -17.32 -1.15 8.61
N PHE A 76 -17.42 -1.97 9.67
CA PHE A 76 -16.91 -3.34 9.63
C PHE A 76 -17.74 -4.24 8.71
N ALA A 77 -19.05 -4.03 8.64
CA ALA A 77 -19.91 -4.79 7.71
C ALA A 77 -19.59 -4.47 6.24
N GLU A 78 -19.27 -3.22 5.93
CA GLU A 78 -18.83 -2.81 4.58
C GLU A 78 -17.47 -3.43 4.23
N LEU A 79 -16.54 -3.48 5.18
CA LEU A 79 -15.25 -4.15 5.00
C LEU A 79 -15.40 -5.66 4.80
N ASP A 80 -16.25 -6.31 5.61
CA ASP A 80 -16.55 -7.74 5.49
C ASP A 80 -17.09 -8.08 4.10
N GLU A 81 -18.11 -7.34 3.63
CA GLU A 81 -18.73 -7.57 2.32
C GLU A 81 -17.70 -7.44 1.18
N ARG A 82 -16.85 -6.40 1.23
CA ARG A 82 -15.82 -6.19 0.21
C ARG A 82 -14.75 -7.28 0.26
N GLN A 83 -14.29 -7.66 1.45
CA GLN A 83 -13.27 -8.68 1.65
C GLN A 83 -13.76 -10.05 1.17
N GLU A 84 -15.01 -10.43 1.49
CA GLU A 84 -15.64 -11.65 1.01
C GLU A 84 -15.73 -11.69 -0.53
N GLY A 85 -16.14 -10.59 -1.15
CA GLY A 85 -16.23 -10.48 -2.61
C GLY A 85 -14.87 -10.65 -3.30
N LEU A 86 -13.83 -9.97 -2.81
CA LEU A 86 -12.48 -10.07 -3.34
C LEU A 86 -11.88 -11.47 -3.12
N GLN A 87 -12.10 -12.07 -1.95
CA GLN A 87 -11.61 -13.41 -1.64
C GLN A 87 -12.30 -14.49 -2.48
N ALA A 88 -13.59 -14.32 -2.77
CA ALA A 88 -14.31 -15.17 -3.72
C ALA A 88 -13.70 -15.06 -5.13
N CYS A 89 -13.40 -13.84 -5.59
CA CYS A 89 -12.73 -13.64 -6.88
C CYS A 89 -11.33 -14.25 -6.92
N LEU A 90 -10.53 -14.03 -5.88
CA LEU A 90 -9.18 -14.59 -5.79
C LEU A 90 -9.21 -16.12 -5.81
N THR A 91 -10.15 -16.74 -5.09
CA THR A 91 -10.31 -18.20 -5.05
C THR A 91 -10.73 -18.77 -6.41
N GLN A 92 -11.54 -18.04 -7.19
CA GLN A 92 -11.88 -18.45 -8.56
C GLN A 92 -10.69 -18.37 -9.51
N LEU A 93 -9.84 -17.35 -9.37
CA LEU A 93 -8.66 -17.14 -10.21
C LEU A 93 -7.49 -18.07 -9.83
N GLN A 94 -7.32 -18.32 -8.54
CA GLN A 94 -6.25 -19.13 -7.97
C GLN A 94 -6.77 -19.85 -6.71
N PRO A 95 -7.20 -21.12 -6.80
CA PRO A 95 -7.73 -21.86 -5.65
C PRO A 95 -6.73 -22.01 -4.50
N ASP A 96 -5.45 -22.23 -4.82
CA ASP A 96 -4.36 -22.37 -3.85
C ASP A 96 -3.68 -20.99 -3.62
N ASN A 97 -4.41 -20.06 -3.02
CA ASN A 97 -3.97 -18.67 -2.81
C ASN A 97 -3.51 -18.34 -1.38
N GLN A 98 -3.53 -19.30 -0.46
CA GLN A 98 -3.26 -19.02 0.96
C GLN A 98 -1.88 -18.37 1.20
N ASP A 99 -0.82 -18.90 0.60
CA ASP A 99 0.53 -18.34 0.74
C ASP A 99 0.63 -16.93 0.15
N LEU A 100 -0.08 -16.67 -0.94
CA LEU A 100 -0.14 -15.35 -1.58
C LEU A 100 -0.86 -14.34 -0.68
N LEU A 101 -1.98 -14.72 -0.07
CA LEU A 101 -2.70 -13.89 0.91
C LEU A 101 -1.85 -13.61 2.15
N THR A 102 -1.23 -14.63 2.72
CA THR A 102 -0.37 -14.46 3.90
C THR A 102 0.80 -13.52 3.60
N ALA A 103 1.48 -13.70 2.45
CA ALA A 103 2.58 -12.83 2.06
C ALA A 103 2.12 -11.39 1.82
N ALA A 104 0.95 -11.19 1.17
CA ALA A 104 0.38 -9.87 0.95
C ALA A 104 0.01 -9.19 2.27
N ASN A 105 -0.62 -9.91 3.21
CA ASN A 105 -0.97 -9.41 4.53
C ASN A 105 0.27 -8.97 5.31
N VAL A 106 1.29 -9.84 5.41
CA VAL A 106 2.56 -9.51 6.09
C VAL A 106 3.18 -8.26 5.48
N GLY A 107 3.33 -8.20 4.15
CA GLY A 107 3.92 -7.05 3.49
C GLY A 107 3.13 -5.75 3.66
N ALA A 108 1.80 -5.81 3.61
CA ALA A 108 0.94 -4.65 3.83
C ALA A 108 1.02 -4.14 5.27
N THR A 109 1.00 -5.06 6.26
CA THR A 109 1.11 -4.72 7.68
C THR A 109 2.47 -4.10 8.01
N GLU A 110 3.58 -4.71 7.56
CA GLU A 110 4.93 -4.16 7.75
C GLU A 110 5.08 -2.78 7.13
N SER A 111 4.61 -2.60 5.89
CA SER A 111 4.63 -1.32 5.19
C SER A 111 3.86 -0.24 5.96
N LYS A 112 2.66 -0.58 6.47
CA LYS A 112 1.86 0.37 7.26
C LYS A 112 2.50 0.70 8.61
N ILE A 113 3.11 -0.26 9.29
CA ILE A 113 3.87 0.00 10.53
C ILE A 113 4.96 1.03 10.25
N ALA A 114 5.78 0.82 9.21
CA ALA A 114 6.86 1.73 8.85
C ALA A 114 6.35 3.14 8.52
N GLU A 115 5.24 3.25 7.78
CA GLU A 115 4.59 4.54 7.49
C GLU A 115 4.17 5.28 8.77
N ILE A 116 3.49 4.58 9.69
CA ILE A 116 2.99 5.19 10.92
C ILE A 116 4.15 5.56 11.86
N GLU A 117 5.22 4.76 11.91
CA GLU A 117 6.43 5.08 12.69
C GLU A 117 7.12 6.36 12.20
N VAL A 118 7.19 6.56 10.88
CA VAL A 118 7.71 7.81 10.31
C VAL A 118 6.83 9.00 10.70
N ILE A 119 5.50 8.86 10.63
CA ILE A 119 4.56 9.91 11.05
C ILE A 119 4.73 10.21 12.54
N TYR A 120 4.79 9.19 13.38
CA TYR A 120 4.99 9.29 14.83
C TYR A 120 6.26 10.08 15.16
N ALA A 121 7.40 9.70 14.56
CA ALA A 121 8.68 10.36 14.76
C ALA A 121 8.67 11.83 14.31
N ASN A 122 8.09 12.12 13.14
CA ASN A 122 7.96 13.51 12.65
C ASN A 122 7.13 14.38 13.59
N ASN A 123 6.10 13.79 14.20
CA ASN A 123 5.20 14.46 15.13
C ASN A 123 5.80 14.68 16.53
N GLN A 124 6.87 13.97 16.92
CA GLN A 124 7.46 14.10 18.28
C GLN A 124 8.02 15.50 18.57
N SER A 125 8.46 16.22 17.54
CA SER A 125 8.91 17.61 17.69
C SER A 125 7.75 18.60 17.92
N ARG A 126 6.53 18.22 17.56
CA ARG A 126 5.33 19.09 17.54
C ARG A 126 4.38 18.80 18.69
N TYR A 127 4.30 17.55 19.12
CA TYR A 127 3.35 17.09 20.11
C TYR A 127 4.04 16.37 21.26
N ALA A 128 3.57 16.62 22.48
CA ALA A 128 3.94 15.84 23.64
C ALA A 128 3.45 14.39 23.51
N ASP A 129 4.08 13.47 24.24
CA ASP A 129 3.77 12.03 24.18
C ASP A 129 2.33 11.66 24.54
N HIS A 130 1.63 12.51 25.30
CA HIS A 130 0.23 12.32 25.71
C HIS A 130 -0.77 13.05 24.82
N HIS A 131 -0.31 13.70 23.74
CA HIS A 131 -1.21 14.31 22.78
C HIS A 131 -2.07 13.21 22.13
N PRO A 132 -3.39 13.44 21.93
CA PRO A 132 -4.28 12.41 21.39
C PRO A 132 -3.81 11.81 20.06
N GLU A 133 -3.22 12.63 19.18
CA GLU A 133 -2.66 12.16 17.91
C GLU A 133 -1.47 11.21 18.12
N GLN A 134 -0.59 11.50 19.09
CA GLN A 134 0.56 10.63 19.40
C GLN A 134 0.15 9.33 20.08
N GLN A 135 -0.91 9.37 20.89
CA GLN A 135 -1.50 8.18 21.49
C GLN A 135 -2.10 7.28 20.41
N TYR A 136 -2.91 7.85 19.52
CA TYR A 136 -3.51 7.09 18.42
C TYR A 136 -2.45 6.42 17.53
N LEU A 137 -1.37 7.13 17.14
CA LEU A 137 -0.30 6.56 16.32
C LEU A 137 0.41 5.40 17.05
N ARG A 138 0.66 5.53 18.35
CA ARG A 138 1.28 4.49 19.17
C ARG A 138 0.40 3.24 19.29
N GLU A 139 -0.88 3.44 19.57
CA GLU A 139 -1.86 2.35 19.65
C GLU A 139 -2.03 1.65 18.30
N SER A 140 -2.06 2.42 17.20
CA SER A 140 -2.08 1.87 15.83
C SER A 140 -0.86 0.99 15.54
N ILE A 141 0.35 1.44 15.89
CA ILE A 141 1.58 0.64 15.73
C ILE A 141 1.49 -0.65 16.56
N ALA A 142 1.02 -0.55 17.81
CA ALA A 142 0.90 -1.71 18.69
C ALA A 142 -0.10 -2.74 18.16
N ALA A 143 -1.28 -2.29 17.69
CA ALA A 143 -2.31 -3.15 17.12
C ALA A 143 -1.81 -3.85 15.84
N LEU A 144 -1.16 -3.11 14.93
CA LEU A 144 -0.60 -3.70 13.71
C LEU A 144 0.53 -4.71 13.99
N ARG A 145 1.37 -4.45 15.01
CA ARG A 145 2.39 -5.42 15.43
C ARG A 145 1.77 -6.70 16.00
N GLN A 146 0.75 -6.55 16.84
CA GLN A 146 0.02 -7.70 17.35
C GLN A 146 -0.63 -8.49 16.20
N HIS A 147 -1.21 -7.81 15.21
CA HIS A 147 -1.75 -8.47 14.03
C HIS A 147 -0.66 -9.20 13.24
N LEU A 148 0.49 -8.57 13.00
CA LEU A 148 1.63 -9.19 12.32
C LEU A 148 2.08 -10.49 13.01
N ASP A 149 2.13 -10.50 14.34
CA ASP A 149 2.48 -11.70 15.13
C ASP A 149 1.48 -12.85 14.93
N THR A 150 0.23 -12.58 14.54
CA THR A 150 -0.77 -13.63 14.25
C THR A 150 -0.66 -14.22 12.84
N LEU A 151 0.07 -13.54 11.94
CA LEU A 151 0.26 -13.97 10.56
C LEU A 151 1.50 -14.85 10.37
N LEU A 152 2.40 -14.90 11.36
CA LEU A 152 3.69 -15.61 11.34
C LEU A 152 3.64 -16.91 12.15
#